data_AF-A0A528EEG3-F1
#
_entry.id   AF-A0A528EEG3-F1
#
_cell.length_a   1.000
_cell.length_b   1.000
_cell.length_c   1.000
_cell.angle_alpha   90.00
_cell.angle_beta   90.00
_cell.angle_gamma   90.00
#
_symmetry.space_group_name_H-M   'P 1'
#
loop_
_entity.id
_entity.type
_entity.pdbx_description
1 polymer ?
#
loop_
_entity_poly.entity_id
_entity_poly.type
_entity_poly.pdbx_seq_one_letter_code
_entity_poly.pdbx_strand_id
1 'polypeptide(L)'
;MASGLVGLLLGCASRPTNVLLPVADTSPSSSKVEMLVTTTRSRSSNPAQMYTGERGLAPSFAQITVSIPPPSVRKVGEVAWPKKLPSNPATDFAVVQAQELTLQTAKGWLSASVRKSPDHSVLVFIHGFNNRFEDAVYRFAQIAKDTGTQSVPILVTWPSRGSALAYGYDRESTNYTRNALELLFQYLARDPEIREVSILAHSMGNWLALEGLRQMAIRNGGLPAKFKNVMLAAPDVDVDVFRTQIADMGKQHPQFTLFVS
;
A
#
# COMPACT_ATOMS: atom_id res chain seq x y z
N MET A 1 -48.26 17.41 16.62
CA MET A 1 -47.94 18.06 15.33
C MET A 1 -46.76 19.00 15.54
N ALA A 2 -45.88 19.10 14.52
CA ALA A 2 -44.60 19.83 14.43
C ALA A 2 -43.41 19.12 15.13
N SER A 3 -42.60 18.33 14.41
CA SER A 3 -41.47 18.74 13.54
C SER A 3 -40.34 19.35 14.39
N GLY A 4 -39.17 18.75 14.59
CA GLY A 4 -38.35 17.92 13.71
C GLY A 4 -37.12 18.74 13.32
N LEU A 5 -35.92 18.36 13.76
CA LEU A 5 -34.67 18.71 13.07
C LEU A 5 -33.56 17.73 13.50
N VAL A 6 -33.36 16.72 12.66
CA VAL A 6 -32.19 15.83 12.67
C VAL A 6 -31.05 16.59 12.01
N GLY A 7 -30.00 16.89 12.77
CA GLY A 7 -28.77 17.47 12.24
C GLY A 7 -27.88 16.38 11.64
N LEU A 8 -27.94 16.22 10.32
CA LEU A 8 -26.95 15.48 9.53
C LEU A 8 -25.67 16.32 9.43
N LEU A 9 -24.60 15.92 10.13
CA LEU A 9 -23.25 16.43 9.87
C LEU A 9 -22.64 15.66 8.69
N LEU A 10 -23.01 16.08 7.48
CA LEU A 10 -22.31 15.75 6.24
C LEU A 10 -21.07 16.63 6.12
N GLY A 11 -19.93 16.08 6.53
CA GLY A 11 -18.62 16.74 6.46
C GLY A 11 -17.56 15.87 5.79
N CYS A 12 -17.88 15.16 4.71
CA CYS A 12 -16.87 14.46 3.90
C CYS A 12 -16.10 15.49 3.05
N ALA A 13 -15.15 16.21 3.65
CA ALA A 13 -14.19 16.98 2.86
C ALA A 13 -13.44 16.00 1.95
N SER A 14 -13.67 16.09 0.64
CA SER A 14 -12.97 15.27 -0.34
C SER A 14 -11.46 15.58 -0.25
N ARG A 15 -10.64 14.55 -0.02
CA ARG A 15 -9.17 14.69 -0.02
C ARG A 15 -8.70 15.28 -1.35
N PRO A 16 -7.63 16.10 -1.38
CA PRO A 16 -7.09 16.64 -2.62
C PRO A 16 -6.68 15.52 -3.58
N THR A 17 -6.72 15.82 -4.87
CA THR A 17 -6.30 14.92 -5.96
C THR A 17 -5.12 15.53 -6.69
N ASN A 18 -4.44 14.74 -7.54
CA ASN A 18 -3.35 15.21 -8.38
C ASN A 18 -2.14 15.76 -7.57
N VAL A 19 -1.84 15.11 -6.44
CA VAL A 19 -0.79 15.53 -5.49
C VAL A 19 0.58 14.88 -5.77
N LEU A 20 0.71 14.08 -6.83
CA LEU A 20 1.90 13.25 -7.07
C LEU A 20 2.88 13.86 -8.08
N LEU A 21 2.61 15.08 -8.57
CA LEU A 21 3.59 15.79 -9.38
C LEU A 21 4.81 16.11 -8.51
N PRO A 22 6.03 15.66 -8.87
CA PRO A 22 7.21 15.91 -8.05
C PRO A 22 7.49 17.39 -7.86
N VAL A 23 7.81 17.77 -6.62
CA VAL A 23 8.28 19.12 -6.27
C VAL A 23 9.75 19.07 -5.86
N ALA A 24 10.44 20.20 -5.93
CA ALA A 24 11.81 20.31 -5.45
C ALA A 24 11.88 20.00 -3.94
N ASP A 25 12.94 19.32 -3.52
CA ASP A 25 13.20 19.08 -2.10
C ASP A 25 13.73 20.34 -1.42
N THR A 26 12.81 21.16 -0.91
CA THR A 26 13.12 22.45 -0.26
C THR A 26 13.23 22.35 1.27
N SER A 27 13.08 21.16 1.85
CA SER A 27 13.09 20.96 3.30
C SER A 27 14.08 19.85 3.70
N PRO A 28 15.36 20.20 3.94
CA PRO A 28 16.41 19.23 4.29
C PRO A 28 16.15 18.49 5.61
N SER A 29 15.35 19.07 6.51
CA SER A 29 14.97 18.44 7.79
C SER A 29 13.83 17.43 7.65
N SER A 30 13.15 17.40 6.50
CA SER A 30 12.08 16.44 6.23
C SER A 30 12.64 15.06 5.93
N SER A 31 12.05 14.02 6.53
CA SER A 31 12.43 12.64 6.24
C SER A 31 11.95 12.22 4.85
N LYS A 32 12.70 11.32 4.21
CA LYS A 32 12.28 10.72 2.92
C LYS A 32 11.88 9.28 3.14
N VAL A 33 10.74 8.90 2.58
CA VAL A 33 10.34 7.50 2.44
C VAL A 33 10.34 7.19 0.95
N GLU A 34 11.25 6.31 0.57
CA GLU A 34 11.35 5.76 -0.77
C GLU A 34 10.65 4.40 -0.80
N MET A 35 9.84 4.16 -1.84
CA MET A 35 9.09 2.91 -1.96
C MET A 35 9.03 2.42 -3.40
N LEU A 36 9.05 1.09 -3.55
CA LEU A 36 8.61 0.44 -4.78
C LEU A 36 7.10 0.32 -4.75
N VAL A 37 6.45 0.75 -5.83
CA VAL A 37 5.03 0.54 -6.04
C VAL A 37 4.85 -0.57 -7.07
N THR A 38 3.98 -1.51 -6.76
CA THR A 38 3.46 -2.52 -7.70
C THR A 38 1.96 -2.27 -7.85
N THR A 39 1.47 -2.21 -9.08
CA THR A 39 0.08 -1.84 -9.32
C THR A 39 -0.54 -2.60 -10.48
N THR A 40 -1.81 -2.93 -10.35
CA THR A 40 -2.68 -3.41 -11.45
C THR A 40 -3.63 -2.31 -11.93
N ARG A 41 -3.43 -1.07 -11.51
CA ARG A 41 -4.16 0.10 -12.02
C ARG A 41 -3.71 0.45 -13.42
N SER A 42 -4.60 0.99 -14.24
CA SER A 42 -4.25 1.55 -15.54
C SER A 42 -3.52 2.88 -15.35
N ARG A 43 -2.62 3.18 -16.28
CA ARG A 43 -1.90 4.47 -16.32
C ARG A 43 -2.88 5.62 -16.52
N SER A 44 -2.65 6.71 -15.81
CA SER A 44 -3.34 7.97 -16.05
C SER A 44 -2.62 8.76 -17.14
N SER A 45 -3.37 9.52 -17.94
CA SER A 45 -2.80 10.56 -18.80
C SER A 45 -2.34 11.79 -18.00
N ASN A 46 -2.77 11.92 -16.73
CA ASN A 46 -2.33 12.97 -15.84
C ASN A 46 -1.12 12.52 -14.99
N PRO A 47 0.08 13.08 -15.19
CA PRO A 47 1.27 12.69 -14.42
C PRO A 47 1.13 12.96 -12.92
N ALA A 48 0.30 13.94 -12.52
CA ALA A 48 0.05 14.25 -11.11
C ALA A 48 -0.83 13.20 -10.40
N GLN A 49 -1.48 12.31 -11.18
CA GLN A 49 -2.26 11.16 -10.69
C GLN A 49 -1.48 9.85 -10.80
N MET A 50 -0.62 9.71 -11.83
CA MET A 50 0.13 8.51 -12.23
C MET A 50 -0.75 7.32 -12.66
N TYR A 51 -1.61 6.82 -11.78
CA TYR A 51 -2.46 5.66 -12.01
C TYR A 51 -3.91 5.93 -11.64
N THR A 52 -4.84 5.40 -12.43
CA THR A 52 -6.28 5.65 -12.25
C THR A 52 -6.92 4.65 -11.28
N GLY A 53 -8.25 4.74 -11.12
CA GLY A 53 -9.06 3.70 -10.46
C GLY A 53 -9.40 2.51 -11.35
N GLU A 54 -9.00 2.52 -12.63
CA GLU A 54 -9.35 1.49 -13.60
C GLU A 54 -8.33 0.36 -13.66
N ARG A 55 -8.75 -0.83 -14.12
CA ARG A 55 -7.88 -2.00 -14.29
C ARG A 55 -6.91 -1.79 -15.44
N GLY A 56 -5.62 -1.99 -15.19
CA GLY A 56 -4.60 -2.12 -16.22
C GLY A 56 -4.48 -3.57 -16.67
N LEU A 57 -4.19 -3.81 -17.95
CA LEU A 57 -4.11 -5.16 -18.53
C LEU A 57 -2.93 -6.00 -18.02
N ALA A 58 -1.91 -5.34 -17.48
CA ALA A 58 -0.72 -5.97 -16.92
C ALA A 58 -0.23 -5.17 -15.70
N PRO A 59 0.49 -5.81 -14.75
CA PRO A 59 1.10 -5.11 -13.64
C PRO A 59 2.10 -4.05 -14.12
N SER A 60 2.09 -2.89 -13.44
CA SER A 60 3.02 -1.79 -13.63
C SER A 60 3.80 -1.53 -12.34
N PHE A 61 4.94 -0.86 -12.47
CA PHE A 61 5.85 -0.60 -11.36
C PHE A 61 6.23 0.88 -11.35
N ALA A 62 6.43 1.43 -10.16
CA ALA A 62 6.95 2.79 -10.00
C ALA A 62 7.86 2.90 -8.78
N GLN A 63 8.79 3.83 -8.81
CA GLN A 63 9.53 4.29 -7.64
C GLN A 63 8.96 5.66 -7.24
N ILE A 64 8.62 5.80 -5.96
CA ILE A 64 8.13 7.06 -5.42
C ILE A 64 8.90 7.40 -4.15
N THR A 65 9.33 8.66 -4.06
CA THR A 65 9.95 9.23 -2.85
C THR A 65 9.04 10.31 -2.29
N VAL A 66 8.56 10.10 -1.07
CA VAL A 66 7.71 11.06 -0.34
C VAL A 66 8.55 11.74 0.73
N SER A 67 8.57 13.08 0.67
CA SER A 67 9.05 13.94 1.75
C SER A 67 7.98 14.07 2.82
N ILE A 68 8.35 13.83 4.08
CA ILE A 68 7.48 13.90 5.24
C ILE A 68 8.01 14.96 6.20
N PRO A 69 7.22 15.99 6.52
CA PRO A 69 7.65 17.08 7.38
C PRO A 69 7.82 16.59 8.83
N PRO A 70 8.62 17.30 9.65
CA PRO A 70 8.93 16.86 11.00
C PRO A 70 7.68 16.86 11.90
N PRO A 71 7.66 16.05 12.98
CA PRO A 71 6.52 16.00 13.93
C PRO A 71 6.15 17.34 14.56
N SER A 72 7.04 18.34 14.54
CA SER A 72 6.76 19.68 15.06
C SER A 72 5.72 20.47 14.24
N VAL A 73 5.47 20.07 12.99
CA VAL A 73 4.57 20.80 12.07
C VAL A 73 3.47 19.91 11.46
N ARG A 74 3.41 18.64 11.85
CA ARG A 74 2.34 17.70 11.49
C ARG A 74 1.91 16.85 12.68
N LYS A 75 0.71 16.30 12.63
CA LYS A 75 0.26 15.30 13.60
C LYS A 75 0.73 13.90 13.19
N VAL A 76 1.51 13.24 14.06
CA VAL A 76 1.93 11.84 13.87
C VAL A 76 0.71 10.93 13.83
N GLY A 77 0.71 9.93 12.94
CA GLY A 77 -0.45 9.07 12.66
C GLY A 77 -1.39 9.62 11.58
N GLU A 78 -1.24 10.89 11.18
CA GLU A 78 -2.04 11.53 10.14
C GLU A 78 -1.20 11.90 8.92
N VAL A 79 -1.83 11.86 7.75
CA VAL A 79 -1.26 12.37 6.51
C VAL A 79 -1.47 13.89 6.49
N ALA A 80 -0.39 14.66 6.46
CA ALA A 80 -0.46 16.11 6.27
C ALA A 80 -0.68 16.42 4.78
N TRP A 81 -1.94 16.41 4.36
CA TRP A 81 -2.33 16.68 2.97
C TRP A 81 -2.06 18.15 2.59
N PRO A 82 -1.59 18.43 1.35
CA PRO A 82 -1.42 19.79 0.87
C PRO A 82 -2.76 20.51 0.79
N LYS A 83 -2.84 21.71 1.40
CA LYS A 83 -4.02 22.59 1.30
C LYS A 83 -4.09 23.33 -0.03
N LYS A 84 -2.94 23.49 -0.69
CA LYS A 84 -2.77 24.13 -2.00
C LYS A 84 -1.68 23.39 -2.76
N LEU A 85 -1.87 23.23 -4.07
CA LEU A 85 -0.84 22.70 -4.96
C LEU A 85 0.02 23.83 -5.57
N PRO A 86 1.32 23.60 -5.82
CA PRO A 86 2.08 22.37 -5.51
C PRO A 86 2.30 22.18 -3.99
N SER A 87 2.49 20.92 -3.55
CA SER A 87 2.74 20.60 -2.14
C SER A 87 3.99 21.28 -1.60
N ASN A 88 3.98 21.67 -0.32
CA ASN A 88 5.14 22.26 0.35
C ASN A 88 5.85 21.22 1.24
N PRO A 89 7.07 20.74 0.91
CA PRO A 89 7.79 19.74 1.71
C PRO A 89 8.07 20.11 3.17
N ALA A 90 7.97 21.40 3.53
CA ALA A 90 8.14 21.89 4.89
C ALA A 90 6.87 21.72 5.76
N THR A 91 5.69 21.61 5.17
CA THR A 91 4.40 21.54 5.90
C THR A 91 3.55 20.35 5.52
N ASP A 92 3.74 19.82 4.32
CA ASP A 92 2.89 18.82 3.70
C ASP A 92 3.68 17.57 3.36
N PHE A 93 2.97 16.45 3.23
CA PHE A 93 3.50 15.32 2.47
C PHE A 93 3.65 15.75 1.02
N ALA A 94 4.84 15.54 0.46
CA ALA A 94 5.16 15.98 -0.88
C ALA A 94 5.92 14.89 -1.63
N VAL A 95 5.51 14.58 -2.86
CA VAL A 95 6.31 13.73 -3.73
C VAL A 95 7.50 14.55 -4.23
N VAL A 96 8.71 14.05 -4.00
CA VAL A 96 9.95 14.67 -4.51
C VAL A 96 10.56 13.87 -5.66
N GLN A 97 10.10 12.64 -5.86
CA GLN A 97 10.44 11.81 -7.01
C GLN A 97 9.28 10.86 -7.31
N ALA A 98 8.92 10.73 -8.59
CA ALA A 98 7.98 9.74 -9.08
C ALA A 98 8.42 9.28 -10.46
N GLN A 99 8.65 7.99 -10.62
CA GLN A 99 9.15 7.40 -11.86
C GLN A 99 8.48 6.06 -12.13
N GLU A 100 7.91 5.88 -13.31
CA GLU A 100 7.49 4.55 -13.77
C GLU A 100 8.73 3.70 -14.09
N LEU A 101 8.68 2.42 -13.69
CA LEU A 101 9.76 1.47 -13.88
C LEU A 101 9.33 0.34 -14.81
N THR A 102 10.30 -0.18 -15.55
CA THR A 102 10.16 -1.52 -16.15
C THR A 102 10.29 -2.58 -15.05
N LEU A 103 9.82 -3.79 -15.30
CA LEU A 103 10.00 -4.92 -14.37
C LEU A 103 11.49 -5.14 -14.02
N GLN A 104 12.38 -5.04 -15.01
CA GLN A 104 13.81 -5.25 -14.78
C GLN A 104 14.40 -4.16 -13.88
N THR A 105 14.01 -2.89 -14.09
CA THR A 105 14.45 -1.78 -13.27
C THR A 105 13.90 -1.87 -11.84
N ALA A 106 12.63 -2.29 -11.68
CA ALA A 106 12.03 -2.52 -10.37
C ALA A 106 12.75 -3.61 -9.56
N LYS A 107 13.12 -4.73 -10.20
CA LYS A 107 13.92 -5.79 -9.56
C LYS A 107 15.30 -5.28 -9.13
N GLY A 108 15.98 -4.55 -10.01
CA GLY A 108 17.28 -3.95 -9.71
C GLY A 108 17.22 -2.96 -8.55
N TRP A 109 16.21 -2.08 -8.54
CA TRP A 109 15.97 -1.14 -7.45
C TRP A 109 15.72 -1.87 -6.12
N LEU A 110 14.87 -2.91 -6.13
CA LEU A 110 14.54 -3.65 -4.91
C LEU A 110 15.76 -4.36 -4.34
N SER A 111 16.52 -5.08 -5.17
CA SER A 111 17.75 -5.75 -4.73
C SER A 111 18.76 -4.76 -4.14
N ALA A 112 18.97 -3.61 -4.79
CA ALA A 112 19.86 -2.57 -4.30
C ALA A 112 19.38 -1.94 -2.97
N SER A 113 18.07 -1.79 -2.79
CA SER A 113 17.47 -1.23 -1.58
C SER A 113 17.55 -2.21 -0.41
N VAL A 114 17.28 -3.49 -0.65
CA VAL A 114 17.34 -4.56 0.37
C VAL A 114 18.75 -4.69 0.93
N ARG A 115 19.79 -4.63 0.07
CA ARG A 115 21.20 -4.63 0.49
C ARG A 115 21.59 -3.48 1.41
N LYS A 116 20.84 -2.37 1.36
CA LYS A 116 21.06 -1.20 2.23
C LYS A 116 20.23 -1.28 3.51
N SER A 117 19.19 -2.11 3.56
CA SER A 117 18.39 -2.30 4.77
C SER A 117 19.17 -3.15 5.79
N PRO A 118 19.17 -2.78 7.08
CA PRO A 118 19.96 -3.49 8.11
C PRO A 118 19.67 -4.98 8.23
N ASP A 119 18.41 -5.37 8.04
CA ASP A 119 17.91 -6.73 8.25
C ASP A 119 17.56 -7.45 6.94
N HIS A 120 17.82 -6.83 5.79
CA HIS A 120 17.46 -7.35 4.47
C HIS A 120 15.96 -7.71 4.37
N SER A 121 15.11 -6.93 5.03
CA SER A 121 13.68 -7.17 5.08
C SER A 121 12.90 -6.26 4.15
N VAL A 122 11.70 -6.71 3.78
CA VAL A 122 10.73 -5.91 3.03
C VAL A 122 9.43 -5.81 3.81
N LEU A 123 8.81 -4.63 3.77
CA LEU A 123 7.46 -4.41 4.28
C LEU A 123 6.54 -4.17 3.09
N VAL A 124 5.64 -5.13 2.85
CA VAL A 124 4.60 -5.02 1.82
C VAL A 124 3.36 -4.40 2.44
N PHE A 125 2.87 -3.29 1.88
CA PHE A 125 1.60 -2.69 2.28
C PHE A 125 0.53 -2.85 1.21
N ILE A 126 -0.66 -3.32 1.60
CA ILE A 126 -1.82 -3.53 0.72
C ILE A 126 -2.97 -2.68 1.23
N HIS A 127 -3.35 -1.65 0.44
CA HIS A 127 -4.41 -0.72 0.84
C HIS A 127 -5.80 -1.37 0.85
N GLY A 128 -6.73 -0.72 1.55
CA GLY A 128 -8.14 -1.15 1.63
C GLY A 128 -9.04 -0.47 0.59
N PHE A 129 -10.35 -0.67 0.76
CA PHE A 129 -11.41 -0.08 -0.04
C PHE A 129 -11.38 1.46 -0.04
N ASN A 130 -11.97 2.08 -1.06
CA ASN A 130 -12.17 3.53 -1.14
C ASN A 130 -10.85 4.33 -1.07
N ASN A 131 -9.82 3.87 -1.79
CA ASN A 131 -8.54 4.55 -1.89
C ASN A 131 -8.19 4.86 -3.35
N ARG A 132 -7.90 6.12 -3.65
CA ARG A 132 -7.21 6.49 -4.88
C ARG A 132 -5.73 6.11 -4.76
N PHE A 133 -4.99 6.27 -5.86
CA PHE A 133 -3.58 5.91 -5.88
C PHE A 133 -2.76 6.77 -4.89
N GLU A 134 -3.02 8.08 -4.86
CA GLU A 134 -2.37 9.02 -3.94
C GLU A 134 -2.68 8.74 -2.46
N ASP A 135 -3.88 8.25 -2.15
CA ASP A 135 -4.25 7.86 -0.79
C ASP A 135 -3.35 6.72 -0.29
N ALA A 136 -3.12 5.71 -1.13
CA ALA A 136 -2.30 4.56 -0.80
C ALA A 136 -0.82 4.94 -0.63
N VAL A 137 -0.30 5.80 -1.52
CA VAL A 137 1.09 6.29 -1.47
C VAL A 137 1.35 7.06 -0.18
N TYR A 138 0.53 8.07 0.12
CA TYR A 138 0.76 8.90 1.32
C TYR A 138 0.48 8.15 2.61
N ARG A 139 -0.54 7.28 2.64
CA ARG A 139 -0.80 6.44 3.82
C ARG A 139 0.37 5.53 4.13
N PHE A 140 0.95 4.88 3.11
CA PHE A 140 2.07 3.99 3.35
C PHE A 140 3.34 4.74 3.75
N ALA A 141 3.61 5.90 3.12
CA ALA A 141 4.70 6.78 3.53
C ALA A 141 4.58 7.18 5.01
N GLN A 142 3.36 7.53 5.45
CA GLN A 142 3.05 7.87 6.84
C GLN A 142 3.33 6.68 7.78
N ILE A 143 2.81 5.49 7.45
CA ILE A 143 3.04 4.27 8.25
C ILE A 143 4.53 3.96 8.35
N ALA A 144 5.24 3.87 7.22
CA ALA A 144 6.66 3.54 7.20
C ALA A 144 7.50 4.50 8.05
N LYS A 145 7.22 5.81 7.95
CA LYS A 145 7.93 6.80 8.76
C LYS A 145 7.57 6.75 10.23
N ASP A 146 6.29 6.69 10.56
CA ASP A 146 5.82 6.82 11.94
C ASP A 146 6.08 5.54 12.76
N THR A 147 6.15 4.38 12.10
CA THR A 147 6.56 3.11 12.74
C THR A 147 8.07 2.98 12.91
N GLY A 148 8.86 3.78 12.19
CA GLY A 148 10.32 3.69 12.21
C GLY A 148 10.88 2.41 11.59
N THR A 149 10.10 1.69 10.78
CA THR A 149 10.56 0.46 10.12
C THR A 149 11.82 0.70 9.30
N GLN A 150 12.74 -0.25 9.35
CA GLN A 150 13.97 -0.26 8.54
C GLN A 150 13.83 -1.18 7.31
N SER A 151 12.69 -1.87 7.16
CA SER A 151 12.39 -2.70 6.01
C SER A 151 12.21 -1.86 4.74
N VAL A 152 12.57 -2.40 3.59
CA VAL A 152 12.32 -1.75 2.29
C VAL A 152 10.81 -1.68 2.03
N PRO A 153 10.23 -0.48 1.84
CA PRO A 153 8.80 -0.32 1.61
C PRO A 153 8.38 -0.78 0.20
N ILE A 154 7.41 -1.69 0.13
CA ILE A 154 6.75 -2.10 -1.11
C ILE A 154 5.25 -1.82 -1.01
N LEU A 155 4.74 -0.90 -1.81
CA LEU A 155 3.32 -0.61 -1.92
C LEU A 155 2.68 -1.49 -2.98
N VAL A 156 1.65 -2.25 -2.60
CA VAL A 156 0.75 -2.91 -3.55
C VAL A 156 -0.52 -2.08 -3.67
N THR A 157 -0.83 -1.66 -4.89
CA THR A 157 -2.10 -0.99 -5.18
C THR A 157 -2.94 -1.80 -6.17
N TRP A 158 -4.24 -1.85 -5.92
CA TRP A 158 -5.23 -2.48 -6.78
C TRP A 158 -6.27 -1.44 -7.24
N PRO A 159 -7.05 -1.70 -8.31
CA PRO A 159 -7.93 -0.69 -8.93
C PRO A 159 -9.16 -0.36 -8.08
N SER A 160 -8.94 0.47 -7.06
CA SER A 160 -10.02 1.11 -6.31
C SER A 160 -10.33 2.46 -6.93
N ARG A 161 -11.61 2.73 -7.16
CA ARG A 161 -12.09 4.02 -7.68
C ARG A 161 -12.12 5.13 -6.62
N GLY A 162 -11.79 4.82 -5.36
CA GLY A 162 -11.82 5.82 -4.30
C GLY A 162 -13.23 6.38 -4.04
N SER A 163 -14.25 5.54 -4.16
CA SER A 163 -15.64 5.90 -3.89
C SER A 163 -16.37 4.80 -3.12
N ALA A 164 -17.10 5.18 -2.08
CA ALA A 164 -18.00 4.29 -1.32
C ALA A 164 -19.07 3.64 -2.22
N LEU A 165 -19.51 4.33 -3.28
CA LEU A 165 -20.50 3.84 -4.23
C LEU A 165 -19.93 2.80 -5.21
N ALA A 166 -18.61 2.61 -5.25
CA ALA A 166 -17.94 1.68 -6.15
C ALA A 166 -17.62 0.32 -5.51
N TYR A 167 -18.26 -0.03 -4.37
CA TYR A 167 -17.94 -1.24 -3.61
C TYR A 167 -17.90 -2.52 -4.45
N GLY A 168 -18.91 -2.76 -5.30
CA GLY A 168 -18.95 -3.94 -6.17
C GLY A 168 -17.79 -3.98 -7.19
N TYR A 169 -17.46 -2.82 -7.77
CA TYR A 169 -16.31 -2.71 -8.68
C TYR A 169 -15.00 -3.00 -7.97
N ASP A 170 -14.79 -2.36 -6.81
CA ASP A 170 -13.58 -2.47 -6.00
C ASP A 170 -13.36 -3.92 -5.54
N ARG A 171 -14.41 -4.63 -5.11
CA ARG A 171 -14.34 -6.06 -4.77
C ARG A 171 -13.83 -6.91 -5.93
N GLU A 172 -14.41 -6.74 -7.12
CA GLU A 172 -13.98 -7.48 -8.31
C GLU A 172 -12.57 -7.08 -8.77
N SER A 173 -12.19 -5.81 -8.60
CA SER A 173 -10.85 -5.31 -8.92
C SER A 173 -9.78 -5.83 -7.93
N THR A 174 -10.18 -6.06 -6.68
CA THR A 174 -9.35 -6.75 -5.69
C THR A 174 -9.08 -8.18 -6.17
N ASN A 175 -10.13 -8.90 -6.57
CA ASN A 175 -10.01 -10.23 -7.15
C ASN A 175 -9.18 -10.28 -8.44
N TYR A 176 -9.29 -9.26 -9.30
CA TYR A 176 -8.46 -9.10 -10.50
C TYR A 176 -6.96 -9.05 -10.18
N THR A 177 -6.59 -8.51 -9.01
CA THR A 177 -5.18 -8.28 -8.62
C THR A 177 -4.50 -9.52 -8.02
N ARG A 178 -5.26 -10.57 -7.67
CA ARG A 178 -4.76 -11.76 -6.95
C ARG A 178 -3.53 -12.39 -7.59
N ASN A 179 -3.58 -12.67 -8.90
CA ASN A 179 -2.47 -13.31 -9.61
C ASN A 179 -1.22 -12.42 -9.65
N ALA A 180 -1.39 -11.10 -9.81
CA ALA A 180 -0.26 -10.17 -9.81
C ALA A 180 0.41 -10.11 -8.43
N LEU A 181 -0.38 -10.16 -7.35
CA LEU A 181 0.15 -10.22 -5.99
C LEU A 181 0.87 -11.54 -5.71
N GLU A 182 0.32 -12.69 -6.14
CA GLU A 182 0.99 -13.98 -6.01
C GLU A 182 2.33 -13.99 -6.74
N LEU A 183 2.40 -13.43 -7.95
CA LEU A 183 3.66 -13.28 -8.69
C LEU A 183 4.68 -12.42 -7.94
N LEU A 184 4.24 -11.33 -7.29
CA LEU A 184 5.11 -10.53 -6.42
C LEU A 184 5.61 -11.39 -5.24
N PHE A 185 4.72 -12.11 -4.55
CA PHE A 185 5.11 -12.96 -3.43
C PHE A 185 6.08 -14.07 -3.85
N GLN A 186 5.87 -14.70 -5.00
CA GLN A 186 6.80 -15.67 -5.58
C GLN A 186 8.16 -15.05 -5.90
N TYR A 187 8.20 -13.80 -6.37
CA TYR A 187 9.45 -13.07 -6.57
C TYR A 187 10.18 -12.84 -5.23
N LEU A 188 9.49 -12.30 -4.22
CA LEU A 188 10.08 -12.06 -2.90
C LEU A 188 10.57 -13.35 -2.24
N ALA A 189 9.82 -14.45 -2.41
CA ALA A 189 10.18 -15.78 -1.96
C ALA A 189 11.52 -16.26 -2.52
N ARG A 190 11.77 -16.02 -3.81
CA ARG A 190 12.93 -16.54 -4.54
C ARG A 190 14.16 -15.64 -4.48
N ASP A 191 13.99 -14.35 -4.20
CA ASP A 191 15.10 -13.41 -4.12
C ASP A 191 16.00 -13.75 -2.91
N PRO A 192 17.27 -14.16 -3.11
CA PRO A 192 18.16 -14.57 -2.02
C PRO A 192 18.63 -13.39 -1.16
N GLU A 193 18.52 -12.15 -1.67
CA GLU A 193 18.88 -10.95 -0.89
C GLU A 193 17.86 -10.68 0.20
N ILE A 194 16.60 -11.09 0.01
CA ILE A 194 15.51 -10.85 0.96
C ILE A 194 15.49 -11.94 2.02
N ARG A 195 15.76 -11.55 3.27
CA ARG A 195 15.74 -12.44 4.44
C ARG A 195 14.37 -12.55 5.09
N GLU A 196 13.59 -11.48 5.03
CA GLU A 196 12.28 -11.41 5.68
C GLU A 196 11.27 -10.62 4.86
N VAL A 197 10.04 -11.13 4.80
CA VAL A 197 8.88 -10.47 4.21
C VAL A 197 7.84 -10.31 5.31
N SER A 198 7.49 -9.06 5.59
CA SER A 198 6.37 -8.68 6.44
C SER A 198 5.27 -8.04 5.57
N ILE A 199 4.02 -8.38 5.84
CA ILE A 199 2.85 -7.87 5.10
C ILE A 199 1.96 -7.09 6.07
N LEU A 200 1.60 -5.87 5.71
CA LEU A 200 0.57 -5.07 6.36
C LEU A 200 -0.57 -4.85 5.37
N ALA A 201 -1.76 -5.33 5.69
CA ALA A 201 -2.95 -5.17 4.87
C ALA A 201 -4.06 -4.46 5.65
N HIS A 202 -4.93 -3.75 4.93
CA HIS A 202 -6.01 -2.97 5.56
C HIS A 202 -7.37 -3.26 4.92
N SER A 203 -8.41 -3.47 5.72
CA SER A 203 -9.80 -3.68 5.28
C SER A 203 -9.89 -4.71 4.13
N MET A 204 -10.45 -4.34 2.97
CA MET A 204 -10.56 -5.22 1.79
C MET A 204 -9.21 -5.73 1.26
N GLY A 205 -8.10 -5.05 1.56
CA GLY A 205 -6.75 -5.52 1.26
C GLY A 205 -6.36 -6.79 2.02
N ASN A 206 -7.00 -7.07 3.17
CA ASN A 206 -6.77 -8.30 3.94
C ASN A 206 -7.19 -9.55 3.16
N TRP A 207 -8.33 -9.49 2.46
CA TRP A 207 -8.77 -10.57 1.56
C TRP A 207 -7.73 -10.85 0.47
N LEU A 208 -7.21 -9.79 -0.16
CA LEU A 208 -6.20 -9.90 -1.21
C LEU A 208 -4.90 -10.52 -0.69
N ALA A 209 -4.45 -10.09 0.49
CA ALA A 209 -3.25 -10.62 1.15
C ALA A 209 -3.38 -12.13 1.44
N LEU A 210 -4.48 -12.52 2.07
CA LEU A 210 -4.75 -13.91 2.45
C LEU A 210 -4.87 -14.81 1.22
N GLU A 211 -5.59 -14.36 0.20
CA GLU A 211 -5.77 -15.12 -1.03
C GLU A 211 -4.47 -15.25 -1.82
N GLY A 212 -3.64 -14.20 -1.89
CA GLY A 212 -2.31 -14.27 -2.51
C GLY A 212 -1.38 -15.24 -1.79
N LEU A 213 -1.36 -15.22 -0.45
CA LEU A 213 -0.59 -16.17 0.35
C LEU A 213 -1.12 -17.60 0.18
N ARG A 214 -2.43 -17.79 0.25
CA ARG A 214 -3.07 -19.11 0.08
C ARG A 214 -2.76 -19.70 -1.29
N GLN A 215 -2.87 -18.93 -2.37
CA GLN A 215 -2.53 -19.39 -3.72
C GLN A 215 -1.05 -19.78 -3.83
N MET A 216 -0.15 -18.97 -3.28
CA MET A 216 1.27 -19.30 -3.22
C MET A 216 1.52 -20.60 -2.44
N ALA A 217 0.86 -20.78 -1.30
CA ALA A 217 0.97 -21.97 -0.47
C ALA A 217 0.52 -23.22 -1.22
N ILE A 218 -0.66 -23.20 -1.86
CA ILE A 218 -1.16 -24.32 -2.67
C ILE A 218 -0.16 -24.65 -3.79
N ARG A 219 0.32 -23.65 -4.52
CA ARG A 219 1.23 -23.85 -5.65
C ARG A 219 2.57 -24.42 -5.23
N ASN A 220 3.07 -24.01 -4.07
CA ASN A 220 4.40 -24.36 -3.58
C ASN A 220 4.40 -25.56 -2.61
N GLY A 221 3.22 -26.03 -2.18
CA GLY A 221 3.09 -27.02 -1.10
C GLY A 221 3.36 -26.45 0.31
N GLY A 222 3.31 -25.13 0.47
CA GLY A 222 3.55 -24.41 1.73
C GLY A 222 4.07 -22.99 1.50
N LEU A 223 4.13 -22.19 2.57
CA LEU A 223 4.70 -20.84 2.53
C LEU A 223 6.20 -20.84 2.85
N PRO A 224 7.04 -20.09 2.10
CA PRO A 224 8.46 -19.94 2.43
C PRO A 224 8.65 -19.33 3.83
N ALA A 225 9.63 -19.82 4.58
CA ALA A 225 9.90 -19.39 5.96
C ALA A 225 10.23 -17.89 6.10
N LYS A 226 10.62 -17.22 5.00
CA LYS A 226 10.88 -15.79 5.01
C LYS A 226 9.62 -14.92 5.15
N PHE A 227 8.42 -15.46 4.87
CA PHE A 227 7.16 -14.76 5.14
C PHE A 227 6.84 -14.91 6.62
N LYS A 228 7.27 -13.94 7.44
CA LYS A 228 7.25 -14.07 8.90
C LYS A 228 6.04 -13.44 9.55
N ASN A 229 5.69 -12.22 9.15
CA ASN A 229 4.65 -11.44 9.83
C ASN A 229 3.57 -11.01 8.84
N VAL A 230 2.31 -11.23 9.21
CA VAL A 230 1.14 -10.73 8.47
C VAL A 230 0.25 -9.95 9.45
N MET A 231 0.21 -8.65 9.25
CA MET A 231 -0.52 -7.68 10.06
C MET A 231 -1.79 -7.29 9.31
N LEU A 232 -2.96 -7.62 9.86
CA LEU A 232 -4.26 -7.35 9.27
C LEU A 232 -4.95 -6.26 10.08
N ALA A 233 -5.04 -5.05 9.50
CA ALA A 233 -5.68 -3.91 10.13
C ALA A 233 -7.13 -3.76 9.68
N ALA A 234 -8.03 -3.49 10.63
CA ALA A 234 -9.48 -3.41 10.42
C ALA A 234 -10.00 -4.56 9.52
N PRO A 235 -9.79 -5.82 9.93
CA PRO A 235 -10.12 -6.97 9.11
C PRO A 235 -11.63 -7.06 8.88
N ASP A 236 -12.02 -6.90 7.62
CA ASP A 236 -13.39 -7.10 7.12
C ASP A 236 -13.52 -8.48 6.46
N VAL A 237 -12.83 -9.47 7.03
CA VAL A 237 -12.84 -10.88 6.60
C VAL A 237 -13.55 -11.67 7.67
N ASP A 238 -14.55 -12.44 7.26
CA ASP A 238 -15.25 -13.37 8.12
C ASP A 238 -14.26 -14.31 8.84
N VAL A 239 -14.45 -14.54 10.13
CA VAL A 239 -13.52 -15.31 10.97
C VAL A 239 -13.38 -16.76 10.48
N ASP A 240 -14.44 -17.36 9.95
CA ASP A 240 -14.42 -18.73 9.45
C ASP A 240 -13.73 -18.81 8.08
N VAL A 241 -13.90 -17.78 7.25
CA VAL A 241 -13.12 -17.63 6.01
C VAL A 241 -11.63 -17.48 6.31
N PHE A 242 -11.29 -16.62 7.28
CA PHE A 242 -9.91 -16.43 7.73
C PHE A 242 -9.28 -17.73 8.24
N ARG A 243 -9.98 -18.47 9.12
CA ARG A 243 -9.51 -19.77 9.63
C ARG A 243 -9.29 -20.78 8.52
N THR A 244 -10.21 -20.87 7.57
CA THR A 244 -10.11 -21.80 6.44
C THR A 244 -8.93 -21.43 5.55
N GLN A 245 -8.73 -20.15 5.24
CA GLN A 245 -7.60 -19.69 4.44
C GLN A 245 -6.25 -19.99 5.10
N ILE A 246 -6.14 -19.82 6.43
CA ILE A 246 -4.92 -20.18 7.16
C ILE A 246 -4.71 -21.69 7.17
N ALA A 247 -5.76 -22.49 7.42
CA ALA A 247 -5.66 -23.94 7.41
C ALA A 247 -5.13 -24.47 6.07
N ASP A 248 -5.60 -23.87 4.97
CA ASP A 248 -5.18 -24.22 3.62
C ASP A 248 -3.73 -23.82 3.29
N MET A 249 -3.08 -22.95 4.09
CA MET A 249 -1.66 -22.62 3.92
C MET A 249 -0.73 -23.73 4.45
N GLY A 250 -1.28 -24.70 5.18
CA GLY A 250 -0.53 -25.79 5.80
C GLY A 250 0.06 -25.42 7.16
N LYS A 251 0.86 -26.35 7.72
CA LYS A 251 1.43 -26.21 9.08
C LYS A 251 2.42 -25.06 9.23
N GLN A 252 3.09 -24.70 8.14
CA GLN A 252 4.03 -23.59 8.11
C GLN A 252 3.33 -22.36 7.55
N HIS A 253 3.00 -21.43 8.44
CA HIS A 253 2.38 -20.17 8.09
C HIS A 253 3.04 -19.01 8.88
N PRO A 254 2.91 -17.75 8.37
CA PRO A 254 3.37 -16.57 9.09
C PRO A 254 2.68 -16.41 10.45
N GLN A 255 3.25 -15.55 11.29
CA GLN A 255 2.56 -15.00 12.47
C GLN A 255 1.52 -13.98 12.00
N PHE A 256 0.25 -14.29 12.25
CA PHE A 256 -0.86 -13.36 11.97
C PHE A 256 -1.15 -12.49 13.20
N THR A 257 -1.15 -11.18 13.00
CA THR A 257 -1.57 -10.20 14.01
C THR A 257 -2.80 -9.46 13.49
N LEU A 258 -3.89 -9.45 14.25
CA LEU A 258 -5.12 -8.73 13.89
C LEU A 258 -5.24 -7.46 14.74
N PHE A 259 -5.41 -6.32 14.08
CA PHE A 259 -5.73 -5.05 14.73
C PHE A 259 -7.22 -4.78 14.55
N VAL A 260 -7.98 -5.02 15.61
CA VAL A 260 -9.42 -4.77 15.69
C VAL A 260 -9.68 -3.40 16.31
N SER A 261 -10.71 -2.71 15.83
CA SER A 261 -11.15 -1.38 16.28
C SER A 261 -12.62 -1.41 16.63
#